data_AF-A0A401NU06-F1
#
_entry.id   AF-A0A401NU06-F1
#
_cell.length_a   1.000
_cell.length_b   1.000
_cell.length_c   1.000
_cell.angle_alpha   90.00
_cell.angle_beta   90.00
_cell.angle_gamma   90.00
#
_symmetry.space_group_name_H-M   'P 1'
#
loop_
_entity.id
_entity.type
_entity.pdbx_description
1 polymer ?
#
loop_
_entity_poly.entity_id
_entity_poly.type
_entity_poly.pdbx_seq_one_letter_code
_entity_poly.pdbx_strand_id
1 'polypeptide(L)'
;MGHQPHTLDFDAVLDESTSQRDVYETVAKPLVEFVLQGYNGCVLTYGTPGSGKSYSLQGGNLSGKQRGIISRAAEDLFNNYHTFKLLYENFSYHNKRYSSFAEDYIGYTAQKSAFCPTSSNM
;
A
#
# COMPACT_ATOMS: atom_id res chain seq x y z
N MET A 1 11.54 -35.61 -28.15
CA MET A 1 10.34 -35.00 -27.56
C MET A 1 10.57 -33.51 -27.49
N GLY A 2 9.89 -32.71 -28.32
CA GLY A 2 10.06 -31.26 -28.33
C GLY A 2 9.29 -30.63 -27.18
N HIS A 3 9.98 -29.92 -26.29
CA HIS A 3 9.33 -29.07 -25.30
C HIS A 3 8.71 -27.89 -26.04
N GLN A 4 7.38 -27.81 -26.06
CA GLN A 4 6.68 -26.65 -26.60
C GLN A 4 7.00 -25.45 -25.70
N PRO A 5 7.50 -24.33 -26.24
CA PRO A 5 7.82 -23.17 -25.42
C PRO A 5 6.54 -22.64 -24.77
N HIS A 6 6.58 -22.49 -23.44
CA HIS A 6 5.52 -21.86 -22.69
C HIS A 6 5.70 -20.35 -22.75
N THR A 7 4.78 -19.65 -23.42
CA THR A 7 4.72 -18.19 -23.41
C THR A 7 3.92 -17.72 -22.20
N LEU A 8 4.45 -16.75 -21.47
CA LEU A 8 3.81 -16.11 -20.33
C LEU A 8 3.65 -14.62 -20.64
N ASP A 9 2.45 -14.10 -20.40
CA ASP A 9 2.15 -12.68 -20.59
C ASP A 9 2.32 -11.95 -19.26
N PHE A 10 3.06 -10.84 -19.31
CA PHE A 10 3.33 -9.96 -18.18
C PHE A 10 3.13 -8.51 -18.61
N ASP A 11 2.75 -7.65 -17.65
CA ASP A 11 2.63 -6.21 -17.91
C ASP A 11 3.98 -5.56 -18.26
N ALA A 12 5.06 -6.06 -17.66
CA ALA A 12 6.42 -5.65 -17.96
C ALA A 12 7.41 -6.80 -17.70
N VAL A 13 8.42 -6.93 -18.57
CA VAL A 13 9.57 -7.82 -18.38
C VAL A 13 10.83 -6.96 -18.37
N LEU A 14 11.54 -6.98 -17.24
CA LEU A 14 12.76 -6.20 -17.02
C LEU A 14 13.97 -7.12 -17.14
N ASP A 15 14.95 -6.71 -17.94
CA ASP A 15 16.17 -7.47 -18.18
C ASP A 15 17.34 -7.03 -17.28
N GLU A 16 18.47 -7.70 -17.41
CA GLU A 16 19.68 -7.43 -16.62
C GLU A 16 20.29 -6.06 -16.90
N SER A 17 19.93 -5.41 -18.02
CA SER A 17 20.40 -4.07 -18.38
C SER A 17 19.59 -2.96 -17.69
N THR A 18 18.43 -3.32 -17.14
CA THR A 18 17.51 -2.41 -16.47
C THR A 18 18.14 -1.88 -15.18
N SER A 19 18.20 -0.56 -15.02
CA SER A 19 18.78 0.04 -13.82
C SER A 19 17.81 -0.01 -12.63
N GLN A 20 18.33 0.11 -11.41
CA GLN A 20 17.49 0.22 -10.21
C GLN A 20 16.51 1.41 -10.24
N ARG A 21 16.84 2.46 -11.01
CA ARG A 21 15.93 3.57 -11.23
C ARG A 21 14.77 3.16 -12.12
N ASP A 22 15.05 2.45 -13.21
CA ASP A 22 14.03 2.02 -14.17
C ASP A 22 13.09 0.99 -13.54
N VAL A 23 13.62 0.08 -12.71
CA VAL A 23 12.80 -0.84 -11.89
C VAL A 23 11.83 -0.06 -11.01
N TYR A 24 12.31 0.99 -10.33
CA TYR A 24 11.47 1.83 -9.47
C TYR A 24 10.40 2.58 -10.28
N GLU A 25 10.80 3.23 -11.37
CA GLU A 25 9.90 4.02 -12.23
C GLU A 25 8.81 3.15 -12.86
N THR A 26 9.12 1.90 -13.19
CA THR A 26 8.18 0.95 -13.79
C THR A 26 7.23 0.34 -12.76
N VAL A 27 7.75 -0.10 -11.60
CA VAL A 27 6.97 -0.94 -10.66
C VAL A 27 6.37 -0.12 -9.51
N ALA A 28 7.16 0.75 -8.88
CA ALA A 28 6.82 1.34 -7.59
C ALA A 28 6.31 2.77 -7.67
N LYS A 29 6.78 3.56 -8.65
CA LYS A 29 6.36 4.95 -8.81
C LYS A 29 4.84 5.12 -9.01
N PRO A 30 4.15 4.32 -9.86
CA PRO A 30 2.70 4.39 -9.97
C PRO A 30 1.99 4.09 -8.64
N LEU A 31 2.52 3.14 -7.85
CA LEU A 31 1.99 2.82 -6.53
C LEU A 31 2.16 3.98 -5.54
N VAL A 32 3.29 4.69 -5.58
CA VAL A 32 3.50 5.90 -4.76
C VAL A 32 2.47 6.98 -5.09
N GLU A 33 2.16 7.17 -6.37
CA GLU A 33 1.12 8.12 -6.81
C GLU A 33 -0.27 7.72 -6.30
N PHE A 34 -0.62 6.43 -6.29
CA PHE A 34 -1.86 5.96 -5.68
C PHE A 34 -1.87 6.11 -4.15
N VAL A 35 -0.74 5.89 -3.47
CA VAL A 35 -0.61 6.13 -2.02
C VAL A 35 -0.81 7.62 -1.70
N LEU A 36 -0.27 8.50 -2.54
CA LEU A 36 -0.52 9.95 -2.50
C LEU A 36 -1.94 10.34 -2.95
N GLN A 37 -2.84 9.40 -3.21
CA GLN A 37 -4.28 9.66 -3.39
C GLN A 37 -5.11 9.05 -2.26
N GLY A 38 -4.46 8.42 -1.27
CA GLY A 38 -5.11 7.78 -0.13
C GLY A 38 -5.40 6.28 -0.33
N TYR A 39 -4.83 5.64 -1.34
CA TYR A 39 -4.92 4.19 -1.52
C TYR A 39 -3.80 3.44 -0.80
N ASN A 40 -4.04 2.17 -0.44
CA ASN A 40 -3.00 1.31 0.10
C ASN A 40 -2.22 0.63 -1.04
N GLY A 41 -0.89 0.76 -1.03
CA GLY A 41 0.01 0.08 -1.99
C GLY A 41 0.85 -1.00 -1.31
N CYS A 42 1.10 -2.11 -2.01
CA CYS A 42 1.97 -3.20 -1.55
C CYS A 42 2.83 -3.72 -2.71
N VAL A 43 4.14 -3.86 -2.48
CA VAL A 43 5.09 -4.45 -3.43
C VAL A 43 5.62 -5.75 -2.84
N LEU A 44 5.50 -6.84 -3.61
CA LEU A 44 5.99 -8.16 -3.23
C LEU A 44 6.98 -8.66 -4.27
N THR A 45 8.11 -9.20 -3.80
CA THR A 45 9.11 -9.84 -4.67
C THR A 45 9.21 -11.32 -4.35
N TYR A 46 9.13 -12.18 -5.36
CA TYR A 46 9.23 -13.64 -5.22
C TYR A 46 10.27 -14.20 -6.20
N GLY A 47 10.78 -15.41 -5.92
CA GLY A 47 11.85 -16.03 -6.69
C GLY A 47 12.86 -16.81 -5.83
N THR A 48 13.74 -17.55 -6.48
CA THR A 48 14.74 -18.43 -5.83
C THR A 48 15.83 -17.65 -5.09
N PRO A 49 16.51 -18.21 -4.07
CA PRO A 49 17.65 -17.56 -3.43
C PRO A 49 18.72 -17.11 -4.45
N GLY A 50 19.33 -15.95 -4.21
CA GLY A 50 20.32 -15.36 -5.14
C GLY A 50 19.73 -14.59 -6.33
N SER A 51 18.43 -14.66 -6.59
CA SER A 51 17.77 -13.98 -7.73
C SER A 51 17.62 -12.45 -7.61
N GLY A 52 18.29 -11.81 -6.66
CA GLY A 52 18.24 -10.35 -6.53
C GLY A 52 16.99 -9.74 -5.87
N LYS A 53 16.04 -10.52 -5.32
CA LYS A 53 14.84 -9.98 -4.62
C LYS A 53 15.14 -8.85 -3.62
N SER A 54 16.01 -9.13 -2.65
CA SER A 54 16.39 -8.14 -1.63
C SER A 54 17.15 -6.98 -2.26
N TYR A 55 17.91 -7.24 -3.32
CA TYR A 55 18.64 -6.21 -4.04
C TYR A 55 17.69 -5.25 -4.78
N SER A 56 16.59 -5.71 -5.38
CA SER A 56 15.58 -4.82 -5.98
C SER A 56 14.89 -3.94 -4.93
N LEU A 57 14.57 -4.50 -3.75
CA LEU A 57 13.89 -3.76 -2.68
C LEU A 57 14.82 -2.78 -1.94
N GLN A 58 15.96 -3.26 -1.43
CA GLN A 58 16.87 -2.46 -0.60
C GLN A 58 17.95 -1.76 -1.43
N GLY A 59 18.37 -2.36 -2.54
CA GLY A 59 19.54 -1.92 -3.30
C GLY A 59 20.86 -2.49 -2.77
N GLY A 60 21.94 -2.10 -3.42
CA GLY A 60 23.30 -2.39 -2.95
C GLY A 60 23.85 -1.35 -1.97
N ASN A 61 23.24 -0.15 -1.93
CA ASN A 61 23.61 0.94 -1.04
C ASN A 61 22.39 1.85 -0.81
N LEU A 62 22.36 2.55 0.33
CA LEU A 62 21.35 3.56 0.65
C LEU A 62 21.56 4.88 -0.12
N SER A 63 22.73 5.09 -0.74
CA SER A 63 23.02 6.27 -1.56
C SER A 63 23.44 5.89 -3.00
N GLY A 64 23.28 6.84 -3.93
CA GLY A 64 23.73 6.69 -5.31
C GLY A 64 22.80 5.87 -6.22
N LYS A 65 23.35 5.40 -7.35
CA LYS A 65 22.59 4.73 -8.42
C LYS A 65 22.04 3.36 -8.01
N GLN A 66 22.67 2.71 -7.03
CA GLN A 66 22.35 1.35 -6.59
C GLN A 66 21.27 1.26 -5.51
N ARG A 67 20.62 2.39 -5.19
CA ARG A 67 19.47 2.44 -4.29
C ARG A 67 18.29 1.67 -4.87
N GLY A 68 17.69 0.81 -4.06
CA GLY A 68 16.50 0.05 -4.42
C GLY A 68 15.21 0.82 -4.26
N ILE A 69 14.09 0.10 -4.42
CA ILE A 69 12.73 0.63 -4.38
C ILE A 69 12.43 1.37 -3.06
N ILE A 70 12.79 0.80 -1.91
CA ILE A 70 12.41 1.34 -0.60
C ILE A 70 12.96 2.76 -0.42
N SER A 71 14.24 2.96 -0.67
CA SER A 71 14.86 4.27 -0.50
C SER A 71 14.30 5.31 -1.47
N ARG A 72 13.94 4.92 -2.70
CA ARG A 72 13.38 5.84 -3.70
C ARG A 72 11.93 6.21 -3.39
N ALA A 73 11.11 5.22 -3.02
CA ALA A 73 9.73 5.45 -2.60
C ALA A 73 9.66 6.36 -1.36
N ALA A 74 10.53 6.15 -0.38
CA ALA A 74 10.62 7.01 0.79
C ALA A 74 10.94 8.47 0.39
N GLU A 75 11.96 8.67 -0.46
CA GLU A 75 12.31 10.00 -0.95
C GLU A 75 11.15 10.67 -1.70
N ASP A 76 10.47 9.97 -2.60
CA ASP A 76 9.32 10.53 -3.33
C ASP A 76 8.13 10.86 -2.40
N LEU A 77 7.86 10.03 -1.40
CA LEU A 77 6.84 10.32 -0.39
C LEU A 77 7.20 11.57 0.43
N PHE A 78 8.46 11.70 0.86
CA PHE A 78 8.92 12.85 1.62
C PHE A 78 8.99 14.13 0.77
N ASN A 79 9.34 14.04 -0.52
CA ASN A 79 9.30 15.19 -1.43
C ASN A 79 7.86 15.67 -1.68
N ASN A 80 6.88 14.77 -1.57
CA ASN A 80 5.46 15.08 -1.66
C ASN A 80 4.77 15.23 -0.29
N TYR A 81 5.56 15.48 0.78
CA TYR A 81 5.08 15.56 2.17
C TYR A 81 3.87 16.49 2.36
N HIS A 82 3.83 17.63 1.68
CA HIS A 82 2.70 18.57 1.81
C HIS A 82 1.38 17.93 1.34
N THR A 83 1.41 17.23 0.22
CA THR A 83 0.28 16.46 -0.30
C THR A 83 -0.07 15.31 0.64
N PHE A 84 0.94 14.56 1.08
CA PHE A 84 0.76 13.42 1.99
C PHE A 84 0.13 13.85 3.33
N LYS A 85 0.56 14.98 3.90
CA LYS A 85 0.04 15.52 5.16
C LYS A 85 -1.43 15.93 5.03
N LEU A 86 -1.80 16.63 3.97
CA LEU A 86 -3.20 17.03 3.73
C LEU A 86 -4.11 15.82 3.56
N LEU A 87 -3.65 14.77 2.90
CA LEU A 87 -4.41 13.53 2.75
C LEU A 87 -4.56 12.78 4.07
N TYR A 88 -3.49 12.68 4.86
CA TYR A 88 -3.56 12.05 6.17
C TYR A 88 -4.49 12.81 7.11
N GLU A 89 -4.44 14.14 7.11
CA GLU A 89 -5.34 15.00 7.87
C GLU A 89 -6.78 14.85 7.39
N ASN A 90 -7.02 14.85 6.06
CA ASN A 90 -8.34 14.64 5.48
C ASN A 90 -8.89 13.23 5.76
N PHE A 91 -8.07 12.20 5.63
CA PHE A 91 -8.44 10.81 5.91
C PHE A 91 -8.71 10.60 7.40
N SER A 92 -7.90 11.22 8.27
CA SER A 92 -8.13 11.22 9.72
C SER A 92 -9.39 11.99 10.10
N TYR A 93 -9.65 13.14 9.46
CA TYR A 93 -10.86 13.94 9.67
C TYR A 93 -12.10 13.18 9.20
N HIS A 94 -12.06 12.59 8.00
CA HIS A 94 -13.16 11.79 7.48
C HIS A 94 -13.39 10.53 8.32
N ASN A 95 -12.35 9.78 8.70
CA ASN A 95 -12.53 8.64 9.61
C ASN A 95 -13.06 9.05 10.97
N LYS A 96 -12.61 10.17 11.56
CA LYS A 96 -13.18 10.71 12.79
C LYS A 96 -14.64 11.14 12.61
N ARG A 97 -15.00 11.72 11.46
CA ARG A 97 -16.37 12.12 11.14
C ARG A 97 -17.27 10.91 10.92
N TYR A 98 -16.79 9.84 10.26
CA TYR A 98 -17.52 8.58 10.16
C TYR A 98 -17.66 7.87 11.51
N SER A 99 -16.64 7.92 12.37
CA SER A 99 -16.71 7.40 13.75
C SER A 99 -17.70 8.21 14.62
N SER A 100 -17.66 9.54 14.56
CA SER A 100 -18.63 10.40 15.26
C SER A 100 -20.05 10.22 14.73
N PHE A 101 -20.21 10.05 13.41
CA PHE A 101 -21.52 9.77 12.80
C PHE A 101 -22.01 8.36 13.11
N ALA A 102 -21.10 7.38 13.24
CA ALA A 102 -21.43 6.02 13.66
C ALA A 102 -21.84 5.98 15.15
N GLU A 103 -21.20 6.76 16.02
CA GLU A 103 -21.66 6.90 17.42
C GLU A 103 -23.05 7.57 17.49
N ASP A 104 -23.32 8.59 16.67
CA ASP A 104 -24.66 9.19 16.55
C ASP A 104 -25.70 8.19 15.99
N TYR A 105 -25.34 7.34 15.02
CA TYR A 105 -26.26 6.37 14.42
C TYR A 105 -26.52 5.16 15.33
N ILE A 106 -25.53 4.72 16.11
CA ILE A 106 -25.69 3.67 17.12
C ILE A 106 -26.62 4.14 18.25
N GLY A 107 -26.58 5.43 18.62
CA GLY A 107 -27.54 6.06 19.53
C GLY A 107 -28.99 6.03 19.01
N TYR A 108 -29.20 6.22 17.71
CA TYR A 108 -30.53 6.21 17.09
C TYR A 108 -31.15 4.80 16.99
N THR A 109 -30.34 3.74 16.83
CA THR A 109 -30.81 2.34 16.84
C THR A 109 -31.06 1.77 18.24
N ALA A 110 -30.38 2.28 19.27
CA ALA A 110 -30.58 1.83 20.65
C ALA A 110 -31.95 2.23 21.24
N GLN A 111 -32.66 3.19 20.63
CA GLN A 111 -33.94 3.68 21.14
C GLN A 111 -35.17 2.94 20.60
N LYS A 112 -35.00 1.92 19.74
CA LYS A 112 -36.11 1.07 19.25
C LYS A 112 -36.08 -0.41 19.69
N SER A 113 -35.27 -0.74 20.70
CA SER A 113 -35.33 -2.05 21.36
C SER A 113 -35.24 -1.90 22.88
N ALA A 114 -36.21 -1.23 23.48
CA ALA A 114 -36.48 -1.33 24.90
C ALA A 114 -37.92 -1.83 25.09
N PHE A 115 -38.10 -3.16 25.25
CA PHE A 115 -38.95 -3.77 26.29
C PHE A 115 -39.10 -5.28 26.08
N CYS A 116 -38.57 -6.07 27.02
CA CYS A 116 -39.33 -7.14 27.64
C CYS A 116 -38.83 -7.28 29.10
N PRO A 117 -39.49 -6.68 30.09
CA PRO A 117 -39.34 -7.07 31.50
C PRO A 117 -40.17 -8.35 31.71
N THR A 118 -39.94 -9.25 32.67
CA THR A 118 -39.69 -9.10 34.11
C THR A 118 -39.13 -10.41 34.70
N SER A 119 -38.40 -10.27 35.82
CA SER A 119 -38.33 -11.14 37.04
C SER A 119 -38.14 -12.67 36.89
N SER A 120 -37.31 -13.34 37.67
CA SER A 120 -37.29 -13.28 39.14
C SER A 120 -36.04 -13.98 39.71
N ASN A 121 -35.54 -13.44 40.82
CA ASN A 121 -34.69 -14.17 41.75
C ASN A 121 -35.38 -15.45 42.24
N MET A 122 -34.67 -16.58 42.16
CA MET A 122 -34.45 -17.55 43.23
C MET A 122 -33.32 -18.50 42.83
#